data_AF-X1M679-F1
#
_entry.id   AF-X1M679-F1
#
_cell.length_a   1.000
_cell.length_b   1.000
_cell.length_c   1.000
_cell.angle_alpha   90.00
_cell.angle_beta   90.00
_cell.angle_gamma   90.00
#
_symmetry.space_group_name_H-M   'P 1'
#
loop_
_entity.id
_entity.type
_entity.pdbx_description
1 polymer ?
#
loop_
_entity_poly.entity_id
_entity_poly.type
_entity_poly.pdbx_seq_one_letter_code
_entity_poly.pdbx_strand_id
1 'polypeptide(L)'
;DIEFELVTTSSLTESAMHDLGVFQQQLAESEELSASLNLVDSTEIQRRYELALERESPLLKHTLTLEPEKYMKLNIAETNVVLTAIPLKECLEFPGIKDGTLFRKNVRQSLGLNNRVNKQIKNTIYSDRHKDFFFFHNGITAICNKMDLSEDNTISLNGISVVNGCQSLTTILSCSEKVKELDDSYIMFRFYEIPQRDRGDKISISTNTQSTVKPRDLRSNDKRVLSL
;
A
#
# COMPACT_ATOMS: atom_id res chain seq x y z
N ASP A 1 -13.32 13.73 6.22
CA ASP A 1 -11.87 13.98 6.19
C ASP A 1 -11.60 15.13 5.26
N ILE A 2 -10.87 16.13 5.72
CA ILE A 2 -10.54 17.34 4.95
C ILE A 2 -9.16 17.15 4.36
N GLU A 3 -9.02 17.30 3.05
CA GLU A 3 -7.74 17.16 2.36
C GLU A 3 -7.27 18.52 1.86
N PHE A 4 -6.14 18.99 2.38
CA PHE A 4 -5.47 20.20 1.95
C PHE A 4 -4.38 19.84 0.95
N GLU A 5 -4.33 20.55 -0.17
CA GLU A 5 -3.25 20.42 -1.14
C GLU A 5 -2.49 21.75 -1.23
N LEU A 6 -1.18 21.71 -0.92
CA LEU A 6 -0.28 22.82 -1.15
C LEU A 6 0.32 22.67 -2.55
N VAL A 7 -0.22 23.43 -3.51
CA VAL A 7 0.25 23.39 -4.90
C VAL A 7 1.39 24.38 -5.09
N THR A 8 2.53 23.92 -5.59
CA THR A 8 3.70 24.75 -5.89
C THR A 8 4.32 24.40 -7.23
N THR A 9 4.82 25.40 -7.94
CA THR A 9 5.58 25.24 -9.19
C THR A 9 7.09 25.38 -8.97
N SER A 10 7.53 25.70 -7.76
CA SER A 10 8.93 25.86 -7.37
C SER A 10 9.29 24.99 -6.16
N SER A 11 10.58 24.67 -6.01
CA SER A 11 11.09 23.94 -4.84
C SER A 11 10.87 24.75 -3.56
N LEU A 12 10.43 24.08 -2.50
CA LEU A 12 10.36 24.66 -1.16
C LEU A 12 11.77 24.95 -0.63
N THR A 13 11.91 26.02 0.15
CA THR A 13 13.13 26.25 0.94
C THR A 13 13.25 25.22 2.06
N GLU A 14 14.44 25.02 2.61
CA GLU A 14 14.64 24.10 3.74
C GLU A 14 13.73 24.42 4.93
N SER A 15 13.56 25.71 5.26
CA SER A 15 12.64 26.14 6.32
C SER A 15 11.19 25.76 6.00
N ALA A 16 10.74 25.97 4.75
CA ALA A 16 9.38 25.63 4.36
C ALA A 16 9.13 24.11 4.33
N MET A 17 10.13 23.31 3.96
CA MET A 17 10.04 21.84 4.06
C MET A 17 9.95 21.39 5.51
N HIS A 18 10.72 22.00 6.40
CA HIS A 18 10.66 21.73 7.84
C HIS A 18 9.26 22.04 8.39
N ASP A 19 8.74 23.24 8.10
CA ASP A 19 7.42 23.67 8.58
C ASP A 19 6.30 22.79 8.02
N LEU A 20 6.35 22.43 6.74
CA LEU A 20 5.41 21.48 6.14
C LEU A 20 5.40 20.15 6.91
N GLY A 21 6.57 19.62 7.26
CA GLY A 21 6.69 18.39 8.04
C GLY A 21 6.08 18.52 9.43
N VAL A 22 6.30 19.64 10.11
CA VAL A 22 5.69 19.94 11.43
C VAL A 22 4.17 19.99 11.33
N PHE A 23 3.62 20.70 10.33
CA PHE A 23 2.18 20.80 10.13
C PHE A 23 1.54 19.46 9.78
N GLN A 24 2.17 18.67 8.90
CA GLN A 24 1.72 17.32 8.57
C GLN A 24 1.68 16.42 9.81
N GLN A 25 2.69 16.52 10.68
CA GLN A 25 2.72 15.77 11.94
C GLN A 25 1.59 16.18 12.88
N GLN A 26 1.40 17.49 13.09
CA GLN A 26 0.33 18.01 13.96
C GLN A 26 -1.07 17.60 13.47
N LEU A 27 -1.31 17.67 12.15
CA LEU A 27 -2.57 17.23 11.55
C LEU A 27 -2.79 15.71 11.72
N ALA A 28 -1.73 14.92 11.59
CA ALA A 28 -1.81 13.46 11.77
C ALA A 28 -2.05 13.05 13.24
N GLU A 29 -1.61 13.87 14.20
CA GLU A 29 -1.77 13.63 15.65
C GLU A 29 -3.06 14.22 16.22
N SER A 30 -3.74 15.12 15.48
CA SER A 30 -4.99 15.76 15.88
C SER A 30 -6.15 14.77 16.01
N GLU A 31 -6.77 14.72 17.20
CA GLU A 31 -7.99 13.93 17.44
C GLU A 31 -9.29 14.70 17.13
N GLU A 32 -9.21 16.03 17.09
CA GLU A 32 -10.35 16.94 16.87
C GLU A 32 -10.66 17.12 15.37
N LEU A 33 -9.63 17.38 14.56
CA LEU A 33 -9.75 17.61 13.13
C LEU A 33 -9.16 16.42 12.36
N SER A 34 -10.00 15.74 11.59
CA SER A 34 -9.59 14.66 10.67
C SER A 34 -9.20 15.27 9.33
N ALA A 35 -7.92 15.60 9.16
CA ALA A 35 -7.42 16.25 7.96
C ALA A 35 -6.00 15.81 7.55
N SER A 36 -5.67 16.00 6.28
CA SER A 36 -4.34 15.75 5.70
C SER A 36 -3.85 16.96 4.92
N LEU A 37 -2.53 17.13 4.83
CA LEU A 37 -1.88 18.15 4.01
C LEU A 37 -0.87 17.49 3.07
N ASN A 38 -1.13 17.58 1.76
CA ASN A 38 -0.27 17.00 0.73
C ASN A 38 0.43 18.12 -0.06
N LEU A 39 1.72 17.94 -0.34
CA LEU A 39 2.45 18.81 -1.25
C LEU A 39 2.25 18.33 -2.68
N VAL A 40 1.83 19.25 -3.56
CA VAL A 40 1.67 19.02 -4.99
C VAL A 40 2.68 19.90 -5.70
N ASP A 41 3.90 19.40 -5.84
CA ASP A 41 5.00 20.10 -6.49
C ASP A 41 5.00 19.89 -8.03
N SER A 42 5.97 20.47 -8.73
CA SER A 42 6.09 20.32 -10.19
C SER A 42 6.19 18.85 -10.63
N THR A 43 6.82 18.00 -9.82
CA THR A 43 6.94 16.56 -10.09
C THR A 43 5.57 15.89 -10.00
N GLU A 44 4.81 16.18 -8.95
CA GLU A 44 3.47 15.61 -8.75
C GLU A 44 2.46 16.16 -9.77
N ILE A 45 2.55 17.44 -10.15
CA ILE A 45 1.73 18.02 -11.24
C ILE A 45 2.01 17.31 -12.56
N GLN A 46 3.28 17.13 -12.91
CA GLN A 46 3.65 16.44 -14.14
C GLN A 46 3.19 14.98 -14.12
N ARG A 47 3.30 14.30 -12.99
CA ARG A 47 2.77 12.94 -12.81
C ARG A 47 1.26 12.89 -13.01
N ARG A 48 0.49 13.79 -12.39
CA ARG A 48 -0.99 13.87 -12.55
C ARG A 48 -1.36 14.16 -14.00
N TYR A 49 -0.60 15.03 -14.67
CA TYR A 49 -0.78 15.34 -16.08
C TYR A 49 -0.49 14.13 -17.00
N GLU A 50 0.59 13.40 -16.76
CA GLU A 50 0.91 12.17 -17.51
C GLU A 50 -0.14 11.08 -17.31
N LEU A 51 -0.68 10.95 -16.09
CA LEU A 51 -1.83 10.08 -15.80
C LEU A 51 -3.08 10.52 -16.57
N ALA A 52 -3.37 11.82 -16.62
CA ALA A 52 -4.51 12.39 -17.33
C ALA A 52 -4.39 12.25 -18.86
N LEU A 53 -3.17 12.24 -19.39
CA LEU A 53 -2.90 12.06 -20.81
C LEU A 53 -3.09 10.63 -21.31
N GLU A 54 -3.39 9.67 -20.43
CA GLU A 54 -3.61 8.25 -20.77
C GLU A 54 -2.54 7.62 -21.66
N ARG A 55 -1.32 8.17 -21.68
CA ARG A 55 -0.21 7.55 -22.43
C ARG A 55 0.01 6.17 -21.82
N GLU A 56 -0.34 5.13 -22.56
CA GLU A 56 -0.20 3.73 -22.17
C GLU A 56 1.22 3.49 -21.69
N SER A 57 1.38 3.56 -20.38
CA SER A 57 2.66 3.26 -19.76
C SER A 57 2.87 1.76 -19.86
N PRO A 58 4.11 1.30 -20.05
CA PRO A 58 4.37 -0.11 -20.28
C PRO A 58 3.75 -0.93 -19.17
N LEU A 59 2.94 -1.92 -19.56
CA LEU A 59 2.28 -2.82 -18.62
C LEU A 59 3.34 -3.53 -17.79
N LEU A 60 3.27 -3.36 -16.47
CA LEU A 60 4.16 -4.07 -15.56
C LEU A 60 3.84 -5.57 -15.63
N LYS A 61 4.88 -6.38 -15.77
CA LYS A 61 4.79 -7.83 -15.68
C LYS A 61 5.57 -8.28 -14.46
N HIS A 62 5.04 -9.25 -13.75
CA HIS A 62 5.72 -9.84 -12.61
C HIS A 62 5.36 -11.32 -12.51
N THR A 63 6.32 -12.12 -12.09
CA THR A 63 6.17 -13.56 -11.91
C THR A 63 6.75 -13.92 -10.56
N LEU A 64 6.06 -14.78 -9.81
CA LEU A 64 6.54 -15.30 -8.55
C LEU A 64 6.07 -16.74 -8.36
N THR A 65 6.82 -17.53 -7.58
CA THR A 65 6.42 -18.89 -7.22
C THR A 65 5.68 -18.85 -5.88
N LEU A 66 4.44 -19.36 -5.88
CA LEU A 66 3.62 -19.43 -4.69
C LEU A 66 4.01 -20.66 -3.86
N GLU A 67 4.14 -20.48 -2.55
CA GLU A 67 4.38 -21.60 -1.65
C GLU A 67 3.14 -22.51 -1.56
N PRO A 68 3.30 -23.83 -1.72
CA PRO A 68 2.20 -24.78 -1.54
C PRO A 68 1.49 -24.58 -0.20
N GLU A 69 0.18 -24.83 -0.17
CA GLU A 69 -0.69 -24.69 1.01
C GLU A 69 -0.83 -23.26 1.58
N LYS A 70 -0.10 -22.27 1.05
CA LYS A 70 -0.18 -20.87 1.47
C LYS A 70 -0.94 -19.98 0.49
N TYR A 71 -1.66 -20.57 -0.46
CA TYR A 71 -2.52 -19.84 -1.39
C TYR A 71 -3.86 -20.53 -1.65
N MET A 72 -4.83 -19.74 -2.11
CA MET A 72 -6.16 -20.19 -2.49
C MET A 72 -6.58 -19.51 -3.78
N LYS A 73 -7.07 -20.30 -4.74
CA LYS A 73 -7.73 -19.81 -5.96
C LYS A 73 -9.23 -19.67 -5.71
N LEU A 74 -9.80 -18.59 -6.20
CA LEU A 74 -11.23 -18.31 -6.13
C LEU A 74 -11.69 -17.77 -7.48
N ASN A 75 -12.94 -18.06 -7.85
CA ASN A 75 -13.64 -17.35 -8.92
C ASN A 75 -14.88 -16.68 -8.31
N ILE A 76 -14.91 -15.35 -8.34
CA ILE A 76 -15.99 -14.56 -7.72
C ILE A 76 -16.46 -13.54 -8.74
N ALA A 77 -17.76 -13.53 -9.08
CA ALA A 77 -18.31 -12.63 -10.09
C ALA A 77 -17.48 -12.64 -11.38
N GLU A 78 -17.23 -13.85 -11.92
CA GLU A 78 -16.46 -14.09 -13.15
C GLU A 78 -15.02 -13.52 -13.11
N THR A 79 -14.48 -13.38 -11.90
CA THR A 79 -13.15 -12.81 -11.65
C THR A 79 -12.26 -13.84 -11.02
N ASN A 80 -11.13 -14.13 -11.64
CA ASN A 80 -10.11 -14.98 -11.03
C ASN A 80 -9.43 -14.20 -9.92
N VAL A 81 -9.34 -14.83 -8.76
CA VAL A 81 -8.74 -14.27 -7.55
C VAL A 81 -7.75 -15.27 -6.98
N VAL A 82 -6.57 -14.79 -6.61
CA VAL A 82 -5.59 -15.57 -5.83
C VAL A 82 -5.32 -14.84 -4.52
N LEU A 83 -5.63 -15.50 -3.42
CA LEU A 83 -5.23 -15.07 -2.08
C LEU A 83 -3.98 -15.87 -1.70
N THR A 84 -2.92 -15.23 -1.24
CA THR A 84 -1.66 -15.93 -0.92
C THR A 84 -0.87 -15.24 0.19
N ALA A 85 -0.12 -16.00 0.98
CA ALA A 85 0.90 -15.47 1.88
C ALA A 85 2.24 -15.40 1.14
N ILE A 86 2.77 -14.18 0.98
CA ILE A 86 4.06 -13.93 0.30
C ILE A 86 5.13 -13.61 1.34
N PRO A 87 6.31 -14.25 1.30
CA PRO A 87 7.44 -13.86 2.13
C PRO A 87 7.81 -12.39 1.93
N LEU A 88 8.19 -11.69 3.00
CA LEU A 88 8.55 -10.26 2.89
C LEU A 88 9.72 -10.03 1.93
N LYS A 89 10.66 -10.98 1.81
CA LYS A 89 11.78 -10.92 0.86
C LYS A 89 11.33 -10.89 -0.60
N GLU A 90 10.30 -11.66 -0.97
CA GLU A 90 9.74 -11.67 -2.33
C GLU A 90 9.08 -10.34 -2.69
N CYS A 91 8.61 -9.59 -1.68
CA CYS A 91 8.03 -8.25 -1.91
C CYS A 91 9.05 -7.25 -2.47
N LEU A 92 10.35 -7.48 -2.28
CA LEU A 92 11.43 -6.62 -2.78
C LEU A 92 11.58 -6.69 -4.30
N GLU A 93 11.15 -7.79 -4.91
CA GLU A 93 11.29 -8.07 -6.35
C GLU A 93 10.11 -7.52 -7.18
N PHE A 94 9.10 -6.93 -6.54
CA PHE A 94 7.99 -6.32 -7.25
C PHE A 94 8.48 -5.09 -8.04
N PRO A 95 8.19 -5.02 -9.36
CA PRO A 95 8.64 -3.93 -10.18
C PRO A 95 7.90 -2.65 -9.80
N GLY A 96 8.54 -1.51 -10.01
CA GLY A 96 7.84 -0.23 -9.92
C GLY A 96 7.54 0.28 -8.51
N ILE A 97 8.09 -0.33 -7.46
CA ILE A 97 7.97 0.21 -6.09
C ILE A 97 8.78 1.51 -5.95
N LYS A 98 10.01 1.55 -6.49
CA LYS A 98 10.94 2.69 -6.34
C LYS A 98 10.48 3.94 -7.09
N ASP A 99 10.00 3.78 -8.31
CA ASP A 99 9.51 4.87 -9.16
C ASP A 99 7.99 5.12 -9.01
N GLY A 100 7.32 4.32 -8.17
CA GLY A 100 5.89 4.41 -7.91
C GLY A 100 4.99 3.95 -9.06
N THR A 101 5.54 3.39 -10.14
CA THR A 101 4.76 2.90 -11.29
C THR A 101 3.80 1.78 -10.90
N LEU A 102 4.16 0.94 -9.91
CA LEU A 102 3.30 -0.10 -9.36
C LEU A 102 2.03 0.46 -8.71
N PHE A 103 2.11 1.66 -8.14
CA PHE A 103 1.05 2.31 -7.36
C PHE A 103 0.24 3.31 -8.18
N ARG A 104 0.38 3.36 -9.51
CA ARG A 104 -0.29 4.38 -10.33
C ARG A 104 -1.81 4.35 -10.23
N LYS A 105 -2.41 3.16 -10.10
CA LYS A 105 -3.85 3.02 -9.88
C LYS A 105 -4.25 3.18 -8.41
N ASN A 106 -3.30 3.41 -7.50
CA ASN A 106 -3.57 3.64 -6.08
C ASN A 106 -3.95 5.10 -5.85
N VAL A 107 -5.18 5.34 -5.38
CA VAL A 107 -5.64 6.69 -5.03
C VAL A 107 -4.98 7.23 -3.75
N ARG A 108 -4.44 6.35 -2.91
CA ARG A 108 -3.70 6.70 -1.70
C ARG A 108 -2.21 6.65 -2.00
N GLN A 109 -1.72 7.68 -2.69
CA GLN A 109 -0.28 7.83 -2.90
C GLN A 109 0.45 7.88 -1.53
N SER A 110 1.70 7.39 -1.50
CA SER A 110 2.49 7.27 -0.26
C SER A 110 2.57 8.61 0.48
N LEU A 111 1.91 8.71 1.63
CA LEU A 111 1.84 9.89 2.50
C LEU A 111 3.18 10.19 3.24
N GLY A 112 4.31 10.11 2.53
CA GLY A 112 5.65 10.27 3.10
C GLY A 112 6.04 9.15 4.07
N LEU A 113 7.34 9.05 4.39
CA LEU A 113 7.89 7.99 5.25
C LEU A 113 7.49 8.13 6.73
N ASN A 114 7.09 9.34 7.17
CA ASN A 114 6.92 9.68 8.58
C ASN A 114 5.48 9.59 9.14
N ASN A 115 4.60 8.80 8.52
CA ASN A 115 3.26 8.57 9.08
C ASN A 115 3.24 7.43 10.13
N ARG A 116 2.25 7.44 11.02
CA ARG A 116 2.10 6.45 12.12
C ARG A 116 2.06 4.99 11.63
N VAL A 117 1.46 4.75 10.47
CA VAL A 117 1.30 3.40 9.90
C VAL A 117 2.66 2.83 9.48
N ASN A 118 3.49 3.63 8.80
CA ASN A 118 4.84 3.21 8.40
C ASN A 118 5.71 2.91 9.63
N LYS A 119 5.60 3.71 10.70
CA LYS A 119 6.32 3.45 11.96
C LYS A 119 5.91 2.11 12.56
N GLN A 120 4.62 1.78 12.57
CA GLN A 120 4.14 0.49 13.07
C GLN A 120 4.65 -0.69 12.22
N ILE A 121 4.59 -0.57 10.89
CA ILE A 121 5.10 -1.60 9.96
C ILE A 121 6.60 -1.81 10.19
N LYS A 122 7.37 -0.72 10.28
CA LYS A 122 8.80 -0.78 10.56
C LYS A 122 9.08 -1.43 11.92
N ASN A 123 8.34 -1.07 12.95
CA ASN A 123 8.51 -1.65 14.28
C ASN A 123 8.27 -3.17 14.26
N THR A 124 7.24 -3.67 13.56
CA THR A 124 7.01 -5.11 13.42
C THR A 124 8.21 -5.80 12.76
N ILE A 125 8.75 -5.24 11.67
CA ILE A 125 9.90 -5.81 10.92
C ILE A 125 11.16 -5.92 11.80
N TYR A 126 11.44 -4.92 12.63
CA TYR A 126 12.64 -4.89 13.48
C TYR A 126 12.44 -5.58 14.84
N SER A 127 11.21 -5.92 15.22
CA SER A 127 10.91 -6.59 16.49
C SER A 127 11.14 -8.09 16.44
N ASP A 128 11.13 -8.72 17.61
CA ASP A 128 11.05 -10.17 17.80
C ASP A 128 9.73 -10.78 17.27
N ARG A 129 8.70 -9.95 17.05
CA ARG A 129 7.39 -10.35 16.52
C ARG A 129 7.27 -10.25 15.00
N HIS A 130 8.38 -10.19 14.28
CA HIS A 130 8.37 -10.13 12.81
C HIS A 130 7.61 -11.32 12.17
N LYS A 131 7.55 -12.49 12.84
CA LYS A 131 6.78 -13.66 12.38
C LYS A 131 5.26 -13.44 12.40
N ASP A 132 4.79 -12.54 13.26
CA ASP A 132 3.37 -12.18 13.36
C ASP A 132 2.94 -11.13 12.32
N PHE A 133 3.86 -10.70 11.43
CA PHE A 133 3.60 -9.65 10.44
C PHE A 133 2.35 -9.93 9.59
N PHE A 134 2.12 -11.19 9.23
CA PHE A 134 0.94 -11.61 8.47
C PHE A 134 -0.38 -11.25 9.18
N PHE A 135 -0.39 -11.33 10.51
CA PHE A 135 -1.58 -11.10 11.34
C PHE A 135 -1.76 -9.63 11.73
N PHE A 136 -0.68 -8.85 11.80
CA PHE A 136 -0.73 -7.45 12.24
C PHE A 136 -1.03 -6.46 11.12
N HIS A 137 -1.01 -6.90 9.86
CA HIS A 137 -1.18 -6.03 8.70
C HIS A 137 -2.31 -6.51 7.78
N ASN A 138 -3.08 -5.58 7.21
CA ASN A 138 -4.28 -5.86 6.41
C ASN A 138 -4.02 -6.60 5.07
N GLY A 139 -2.74 -6.73 4.70
CA GLY A 139 -2.28 -7.28 3.44
C GLY A 139 -2.20 -6.24 2.31
N ILE A 140 -1.95 -6.74 1.10
CA ILE A 140 -1.82 -6.00 -0.14
C ILE A 140 -2.89 -6.47 -1.11
N THR A 141 -3.49 -5.54 -1.84
CA THR A 141 -4.41 -5.86 -2.94
C THR A 141 -3.84 -5.33 -4.24
N ALA A 142 -3.63 -6.24 -5.18
CA ALA A 142 -3.11 -5.97 -6.51
C ALA A 142 -4.13 -6.42 -7.57
N ILE A 143 -4.28 -5.61 -8.61
CA ILE A 143 -5.08 -5.94 -9.79
C ILE A 143 -4.15 -6.14 -10.97
N CYS A 144 -4.50 -7.05 -11.86
CA CYS A 144 -3.79 -7.27 -13.12
C CYS A 144 -4.79 -7.46 -14.27
N ASN A 145 -4.33 -7.27 -15.51
CA ASN A 145 -5.16 -7.49 -16.68
C ASN A 145 -5.34 -8.97 -16.97
N LYS A 146 -4.29 -9.77 -16.72
CA LYS A 146 -4.29 -11.22 -16.91
C LYS A 146 -3.47 -11.90 -15.83
N MET A 147 -3.95 -13.06 -15.36
CA MET A 147 -3.30 -13.89 -14.36
C MET A 147 -3.28 -15.35 -14.84
N ASP A 148 -2.10 -15.94 -14.92
CA ASP A 148 -1.89 -17.34 -15.27
C ASP A 148 -1.16 -18.04 -14.12
N LEU A 149 -1.75 -19.07 -13.51
CA LEU A 149 -1.07 -19.90 -12.51
C LEU A 149 -0.73 -21.27 -13.10
N SER A 150 0.56 -21.51 -13.25
CA SER A 150 1.16 -22.75 -13.76
C SER A 150 1.11 -23.91 -12.75
N GLU A 151 1.38 -25.13 -13.21
CA GLU A 151 1.37 -26.37 -12.39
C GLU A 151 2.49 -26.40 -11.34
N ASP A 152 3.59 -25.69 -11.59
CA ASP A 152 4.73 -25.51 -10.67
C ASP A 152 4.48 -24.46 -9.57
N ASN A 153 3.22 -24.02 -9.40
CA ASN A 153 2.80 -22.93 -8.53
C ASN A 153 3.35 -21.55 -8.91
N THR A 154 3.87 -21.38 -10.13
CA THR A 154 4.33 -20.07 -10.61
C THR A 154 3.17 -19.24 -11.14
N ILE A 155 2.91 -18.11 -10.52
CA ILE A 155 1.90 -17.13 -10.96
C ILE A 155 2.56 -16.07 -11.85
N SER A 156 2.00 -15.85 -13.03
CA SER A 156 2.38 -14.80 -13.97
C SER A 156 1.31 -13.73 -14.03
N LEU A 157 1.70 -12.49 -13.77
CA LEU A 157 0.81 -11.33 -13.68
C LEU A 157 1.17 -10.33 -14.78
N ASN A 158 0.21 -10.00 -15.64
CA ASN A 158 0.40 -9.03 -16.71
C ASN A 158 -0.46 -7.78 -16.47
N GLY A 159 0.14 -6.59 -16.56
CA GLY A 159 -0.51 -5.32 -16.26
C GLY A 159 -0.77 -5.13 -14.77
N ILE A 160 0.15 -5.56 -13.91
CA ILE A 160 -0.03 -5.51 -12.45
C ILE A 160 0.01 -4.07 -11.92
N SER A 161 -0.89 -3.75 -11.00
CA SER A 161 -0.86 -2.54 -10.18
C SER A 161 -1.41 -2.79 -8.78
N VAL A 162 -0.78 -2.19 -7.77
CA VAL A 162 -1.19 -2.30 -6.37
C VAL A 162 -2.16 -1.17 -6.03
N VAL A 163 -3.41 -1.53 -5.72
CA VAL A 163 -4.47 -0.57 -5.38
C VAL A 163 -4.62 -0.36 -3.88
N ASN A 164 -4.11 -1.27 -3.04
CA ASN A 164 -4.03 -1.11 -1.59
C ASN A 164 -2.73 -1.74 -1.07
N GLY A 165 -2.00 -1.04 -0.20
CA GLY A 165 -0.73 -1.54 0.38
C GLY A 165 0.53 -0.79 -0.07
N CYS A 166 0.39 0.41 -0.66
CA CYS A 166 1.53 1.27 -1.03
C CYS A 166 2.47 1.53 0.17
N GLN A 167 1.92 1.94 1.31
CA GLN A 167 2.68 2.16 2.55
C GLN A 167 3.44 0.90 3.02
N SER A 168 2.81 -0.28 2.93
CA SER A 168 3.45 -1.55 3.29
C SER A 168 4.63 -1.87 2.39
N LEU A 169 4.45 -1.86 1.07
CA LEU A 169 5.52 -2.18 0.12
C LEU A 169 6.67 -1.17 0.17
N THR A 170 6.38 0.12 0.26
CA THR A 170 7.42 1.15 0.41
C THR A 170 8.18 1.00 1.72
N THR A 171 7.49 0.68 2.84
CA THR A 171 8.16 0.47 4.13
C THR A 171 9.01 -0.80 4.13
N ILE A 172 8.50 -1.91 3.59
CA ILE A 172 9.24 -3.17 3.41
C ILE A 172 10.51 -2.91 2.58
N LEU A 173 10.39 -2.18 1.46
CA LEU A 173 11.53 -1.81 0.63
C LEU A 173 12.54 -0.93 1.39
N SER A 174 12.08 0.05 2.18
CA SER A 174 12.97 0.89 3.00
C SER A 174 13.71 0.11 4.10
N CYS A 175 13.19 -1.05 4.48
CA CYS A 175 13.78 -1.97 5.45
C CYS A 175 14.46 -3.16 4.77
N SER A 176 14.83 -3.07 3.49
CA SER A 176 15.29 -4.19 2.68
C SER A 176 16.41 -5.00 3.32
N GLU A 177 17.38 -4.34 3.96
CA GLU A 177 18.51 -5.00 4.61
C GLU A 177 18.05 -5.94 5.73
N LYS A 178 17.08 -5.49 6.55
CA LYS A 178 16.52 -6.35 7.59
C LYS A 178 15.64 -7.44 6.99
N VAL A 179 14.80 -7.09 6.01
CA VAL A 179 13.84 -8.01 5.39
C VAL A 179 14.52 -9.20 4.72
N LYS A 180 15.70 -9.03 4.13
CA LYS A 180 16.49 -10.12 3.55
C LYS A 180 16.92 -11.18 4.57
N GLU A 181 16.98 -10.85 5.85
CA GLU A 181 17.32 -11.78 6.95
C GLU A 181 16.09 -12.51 7.50
N LEU A 182 14.88 -12.19 7.04
CA LEU A 182 13.63 -12.70 7.59
C LEU A 182 13.06 -13.83 6.72
N ASP A 183 13.22 -15.07 7.14
CA ASP A 183 12.68 -16.23 6.42
C ASP A 183 11.22 -16.56 6.77
N ASP A 184 10.79 -16.29 7.99
CA ASP A 184 9.46 -16.68 8.51
C ASP A 184 8.47 -15.51 8.60
N SER A 185 8.64 -14.47 7.77
CA SER A 185 7.77 -13.29 7.80
C SER A 185 6.99 -13.19 6.50
N TYR A 186 5.66 -13.17 6.62
CA TYR A 186 4.75 -13.20 5.48
C TYR A 186 3.81 -12.02 5.51
N ILE A 187 3.31 -11.64 4.33
CA ILE A 187 2.20 -10.70 4.18
C ILE A 187 1.15 -11.29 3.24
N MET A 188 -0.13 -11.09 3.58
CA MET A 188 -1.23 -11.50 2.72
C MET A 188 -1.27 -10.65 1.44
N PHE A 189 -1.31 -11.29 0.29
CA PHE A 189 -1.62 -10.69 -1.00
C PHE A 189 -2.96 -11.17 -1.53
N ARG A 190 -3.66 -10.26 -2.20
CA ARG A 190 -4.87 -10.54 -2.97
C ARG A 190 -4.62 -10.08 -4.40
N PHE A 191 -4.55 -11.02 -5.33
CA PHE A 191 -4.46 -10.74 -6.77
C PHE A 191 -5.84 -10.89 -7.40
N TYR A 192 -6.29 -9.85 -8.10
CA TYR A 192 -7.54 -9.86 -8.85
C TYR A 192 -7.27 -9.67 -10.34
N GLU A 193 -7.78 -10.59 -11.17
CA GLU A 193 -7.74 -10.45 -12.63
C GLU A 193 -8.89 -9.54 -13.09
N ILE A 194 -8.60 -8.25 -13.26
CA ILE A 194 -9.56 -7.20 -13.62
C ILE A 194 -9.09 -6.54 -14.92
N PRO A 195 -9.45 -7.10 -16.09
CA PRO A 195 -9.12 -6.48 -17.38
C PRO A 195 -9.91 -5.18 -17.63
N GLN A 196 -11.07 -5.01 -16.99
CA GLN A 196 -11.91 -3.82 -17.17
C GLN A 196 -11.39 -2.64 -16.33
N ARG A 197 -11.04 -1.54 -17.00
CA ARG A 197 -10.45 -0.35 -16.35
C ARG A 197 -11.39 0.29 -15.33
N ASP A 198 -12.64 0.52 -15.69
CA ASP A 198 -13.66 1.15 -14.83
C ASP A 198 -13.89 0.39 -13.53
N ARG A 199 -13.88 -0.94 -13.59
CA ARG A 199 -13.99 -1.82 -12.43
C ARG A 199 -12.74 -1.75 -11.57
N GLY A 200 -11.56 -1.72 -12.18
CA GLY A 200 -10.28 -1.53 -11.48
C GLY A 200 -10.24 -0.22 -10.67
N ASP A 201 -10.74 0.87 -11.26
CA ASP A 201 -10.80 2.18 -10.60
C ASP A 201 -11.77 2.18 -9.42
N LYS A 202 -12.97 1.59 -9.57
CA LYS A 202 -13.93 1.41 -8.47
C LYS A 202 -13.37 0.56 -7.33
N ILE A 203 -12.64 -0.51 -7.65
CA ILE A 203 -11.98 -1.35 -6.64
C ILE A 203 -10.92 -0.53 -5.89
N SER A 204 -10.12 0.26 -6.61
CA SER A 204 -9.10 1.12 -5.98
C SER A 204 -9.72 2.12 -5.02
N ILE A 205 -10.78 2.82 -5.42
CA ILE A 205 -11.50 3.75 -4.54
C ILE A 205 -12.04 2.99 -3.32
N SER A 206 -12.79 1.91 -3.54
CA SER A 206 -13.50 1.19 -2.47
C SER A 206 -12.56 0.54 -1.44
N THR A 207 -11.42 0.01 -1.90
CA THR A 207 -10.42 -0.61 -1.02
C THR A 207 -9.62 0.40 -0.21
N ASN A 208 -9.61 1.68 -0.62
CA ASN A 208 -8.97 2.77 0.12
C ASN A 208 -9.93 3.53 1.05
N THR A 209 -11.25 3.41 0.86
CA THR A 209 -12.27 4.12 1.66
C THR A 209 -12.66 3.44 2.98
N GLN A 210 -12.03 2.32 3.38
CA GLN A 210 -12.27 1.76 4.71
C GLN A 210 -11.71 2.71 5.78
N SER A 211 -12.60 3.23 6.63
CA SER A 211 -12.31 4.25 7.63
C SER A 211 -11.26 3.77 8.64
N THR A 212 -10.35 4.66 9.02
CA THR A 212 -9.39 4.37 10.08
C THR A 212 -10.14 4.29 11.41
N VAL A 213 -10.06 3.15 12.11
CA VAL A 213 -10.55 3.04 13.49
C VAL A 213 -9.71 3.96 14.37
N LYS A 214 -10.34 4.94 15.04
CA LYS A 214 -9.59 5.88 15.88
C LYS A 214 -9.16 5.18 17.17
N PRO A 215 -8.02 5.54 17.78
CA PRO A 215 -7.58 4.95 19.05
C PRO A 215 -8.63 5.05 20.17
N ARG A 216 -9.45 6.10 20.18
CA ARG A 216 -10.60 6.26 21.10
C ARG A 216 -11.67 5.17 20.94
N ASP A 217 -11.89 4.70 19.71
CA ASP A 217 -12.87 3.65 19.40
C ASP A 217 -12.37 2.28 19.93
N LEU A 218 -11.05 2.07 19.94
CA LEU A 218 -10.42 0.89 20.55
C LEU A 218 -10.45 0.93 22.09
N ARG A 219 -10.30 2.12 22.69
CA ARG A 219 -10.36 2.30 24.16
C ARG A 219 -11.74 2.03 24.75
N SER A 220 -12.80 2.20 23.97
CA SER A 220 -14.18 1.93 24.41
C SER A 220 -14.43 0.43 24.69
N ASN A 221 -13.58 -0.45 24.18
CA ASN A 221 -13.59 -1.89 24.46
C ASN A 221 -12.44 -2.33 25.41
N ASP A 222 -11.68 -1.39 25.99
CA ASP A 222 -10.64 -1.71 26.98
C ASP A 222 -11.32 -2.29 28.23
N LYS A 223 -10.80 -3.42 28.75
CA LYS A 223 -11.37 -4.15 29.90
C LYS A 223 -11.59 -3.26 31.14
N ARG A 224 -10.89 -2.13 31.23
CA ARG A 224 -11.05 -1.13 32.29
C ARG A 224 -12.35 -0.32 32.23
N VAL A 225 -13.01 -0.25 31.08
CA VAL A 225 -14.29 0.47 30.90
C VAL A 225 -15.50 -0.44 31.16
N LEU A 226 -15.35 -1.76 30.98
CA LEU A 226 -16.40 -2.77 31.21
C LEU A 226 -16.47 -3.28 32.66
N SER A 227 -15.68 -2.72 33.57
CA SER A 227 -15.61 -3.11 34.99
C SER A 227 -16.25 -2.08 35.95
N LEU A 228 -17.20 -1.30 35.46
CA LEU A 228 -18.09 -0.42 36.24
C LEU A 228 -19.51 -0.98 36.21
#